data_AF-A0A3Q1HUU5-F1
#
_entry.id   AF-A0A3Q1HUU5-F1
#
_cell.length_a   1.000
_cell.length_b   1.000
_cell.length_c   1.000
_cell.angle_alpha   90.00
_cell.angle_beta   90.00
_cell.angle_gamma   90.00
#
_symmetry.space_group_name_H-M   'P 1'
#
loop_
_entity.id
_entity.type
_entity.pdbx_description
1 polymer ?
#
loop_
_entity_poly.entity_id
_entity_poly.type
_entity_poly.pdbx_seq_one_letter_code
_entity_poly.pdbx_strand_id
1 'polypeptide(L)'
;MKIEFAPLNIPLRRRLQTAAVLQWVFSFLSETLMLPVCLAAFVLLALSDWWILALLYAGWLWLDWDTPSSGGRRSRWVRSWTVWEQFRDYFPITLLKTVDLDPKKNYIFGFHPHGVLVAGGFGNFCTEATGFCRLFPGLTSHLLMLPFWFRVPVFRDYIMFGVISKSSLSYLVSRPEGGNVAVIAVGGAPEALDARPGALTLQVLNRKGFIKLALKHGAQLVPVFSFGENELFDLMENPSGSPLRRLQVRLSLQLLNESFSIINVQGERVVVGADFNGHVGEGNRGNEEVMGRFGVKERNLEGQMVVDFTKRMEMAVVNTYLQKREEHRVTYKSGGRSTQVDYILCRQGHLREVSDCKVVVGESVARQHRMVV
;
A
#
# COMPACT_ATOMS: atom_id res chain seq x y z
N MET A 1 31.22 16.08 -12.35
CA MET A 1 30.07 16.87 -11.86
C MET A 1 30.53 18.32 -11.78
N LYS A 2 29.91 19.25 -12.53
CA LYS A 2 30.08 20.68 -12.28
C LYS A 2 29.21 21.04 -11.09
N ILE A 3 29.77 21.70 -10.07
CA ILE A 3 28.98 22.18 -8.93
C ILE A 3 28.22 23.41 -9.41
N GLU A 4 26.90 23.29 -9.55
CA GLU A 4 26.03 24.41 -9.84
C GLU A 4 25.65 25.10 -8.53
N PHE A 5 26.06 26.36 -8.38
CA PHE A 5 25.70 27.16 -7.21
C PHE A 5 24.30 27.75 -7.39
N ALA A 6 23.54 27.78 -6.30
CA ALA A 6 22.22 28.39 -6.30
C ALA A 6 22.31 29.89 -6.67
N PRO A 7 21.41 30.42 -7.52
CA PRO A 7 21.44 31.81 -7.91
C PRO A 7 21.32 32.74 -6.69
N LEU A 8 22.13 33.80 -6.64
CA LEU A 8 22.18 34.72 -5.49
C LEU A 8 20.89 35.57 -5.35
N ASN A 9 20.19 35.81 -6.45
CA ASN A 9 18.97 36.64 -6.50
C ASN A 9 17.71 35.79 -6.73
N ILE A 10 17.31 35.04 -5.69
CA ILE A 10 16.07 34.26 -5.69
C ILE A 10 14.94 35.06 -5.03
N PRO A 11 13.74 35.16 -5.64
CA PRO A 11 12.57 35.82 -5.03
C PRO A 11 12.19 35.23 -3.67
N LEU A 12 11.67 36.05 -2.75
CA LEU A 12 11.29 35.61 -1.39
C LEU A 12 10.37 34.39 -1.40
N ARG A 13 9.39 34.34 -2.32
CA ARG A 13 8.49 33.18 -2.47
C ARG A 13 9.26 31.87 -2.68
N ARG A 14 10.25 31.86 -3.57
CA ARG A 14 11.08 30.68 -3.83
C ARG A 14 11.93 30.30 -2.62
N ARG A 15 12.44 31.29 -1.86
CA ARG A 15 13.16 31.03 -0.61
C ARG A 15 12.27 30.39 0.46
N LEU A 16 11.02 30.84 0.61
CA LEU A 16 10.06 30.26 1.54
C LEU A 16 9.68 28.83 1.15
N GLN A 17 9.51 28.56 -0.14
CA GLN A 17 9.31 27.21 -0.67
C GLN A 17 10.51 26.29 -0.37
N THR A 18 11.74 26.76 -0.63
CA THR A 18 12.95 26.02 -0.28
C THR A 18 13.06 25.80 1.23
N ALA A 19 12.75 26.80 2.06
CA ALA A 19 12.75 26.68 3.51
C ALA A 19 11.72 25.65 4.01
N ALA A 20 10.53 25.59 3.40
CA ALA A 20 9.52 24.58 3.71
C ALA A 20 9.98 23.15 3.38
N VAL A 21 10.61 22.96 2.21
CA VAL A 21 11.18 21.65 1.84
C VAL A 21 12.35 21.28 2.73
N LEU A 22 13.23 22.23 3.05
CA LEU A 22 14.33 21.99 3.99
C LEU A 22 13.78 21.59 5.37
N GLN A 23 12.79 22.32 5.90
CA GLN A 23 12.14 21.97 7.16
C GLN A 23 11.55 20.55 7.10
N TRP A 24 10.85 20.19 6.03
CA TRP A 24 10.31 18.84 5.85
C TRP A 24 11.39 17.77 5.78
N VAL A 25 12.45 17.98 4.97
CA VAL A 25 13.60 17.08 4.89
C VAL A 25 14.27 16.93 6.25
N PHE A 26 14.55 18.02 6.96
CA PHE A 26 15.15 17.94 8.29
C PHE A 26 14.23 17.26 9.31
N SER A 27 12.92 17.44 9.20
CA SER A 27 11.96 16.75 10.06
C SER A 27 11.92 15.24 9.78
N PHE A 28 11.86 14.79 8.52
CA PHE A 28 11.57 13.38 8.19
C PHE A 28 12.77 12.52 7.78
N LEU A 29 13.87 13.14 7.35
CA LEU A 29 15.06 12.45 6.83
C LEU A 29 16.19 12.36 7.87
N SER A 30 16.09 13.08 8.98
CA SER A 30 17.19 13.18 9.94
C SER A 30 17.07 12.18 11.10
N GLU A 31 17.39 10.92 10.78
CA GLU A 31 18.07 10.07 11.77
C GLU A 31 19.36 10.75 12.29
N THR A 32 19.90 11.71 11.53
CA THR A 32 21.13 12.46 11.80
C THR A 32 20.98 13.73 12.64
N LEU A 33 19.78 14.31 12.83
CA LEU A 33 19.67 15.60 13.55
C LEU A 33 18.45 15.70 14.49
N MET A 34 17.21 15.57 14.01
CA MET A 34 16.02 15.70 14.87
C MET A 34 15.93 14.56 15.89
N LEU A 35 16.18 13.32 15.47
CA LEU A 35 16.13 12.16 16.37
C LEU A 35 17.13 12.30 17.54
N PRO A 36 18.43 12.54 17.28
CA PRO A 36 19.41 12.78 18.33
C PRO A 36 19.10 14.02 19.17
N VAL A 37 18.59 15.10 18.56
CA VAL A 37 18.23 16.32 19.30
C VAL A 37 17.05 16.09 20.24
N CYS A 38 15.99 15.41 19.79
CA CYS A 38 14.84 15.06 20.64
C CYS A 38 15.25 14.14 21.78
N LEU A 39 16.07 13.13 21.49
CA LEU A 39 16.58 12.21 22.49
C LEU A 39 17.49 12.92 23.49
N ALA A 40 18.43 13.74 23.01
CA ALA A 40 19.33 14.54 23.84
C ALA A 40 18.53 15.53 24.69
N ALA A 41 17.52 16.20 24.14
CA ALA A 41 16.65 17.10 24.89
C ALA A 41 15.92 16.36 26.01
N PHE A 42 15.39 15.16 25.75
CA PHE A 42 14.75 14.34 26.77
C PHE A 42 15.74 13.88 27.85
N VAL A 43 16.94 13.43 27.47
CA VAL A 43 18.00 13.03 28.41
C VAL A 43 18.48 14.23 29.24
N LEU A 44 18.72 15.38 28.63
CA LEU A 44 19.11 16.61 29.32
C LEU A 44 18.02 17.08 30.28
N LEU A 45 16.74 17.00 29.88
CA LEU A 45 15.62 17.30 30.78
C LEU A 45 15.60 16.35 31.99
N ALA A 46 15.83 15.07 31.76
CA ALA A 46 15.90 14.05 32.82
C ALA A 46 17.09 14.22 33.77
N LEU A 47 18.21 14.75 33.27
CA LEU A 47 19.42 15.01 34.07
C LEU A 47 19.43 16.41 34.73
N SER A 48 18.49 17.29 34.37
CA SER A 48 18.37 18.64 34.91
C SER A 48 17.51 18.70 36.18
N ASP A 49 17.45 19.86 36.82
CA ASP A 49 16.55 20.13 37.95
C ASP A 49 15.05 19.96 37.59
N TRP A 50 14.74 19.89 36.30
CA TRP A 50 13.39 19.67 35.75
C TRP A 50 13.05 18.18 35.52
N TRP A 51 13.80 17.25 36.11
CA TRP A 51 13.61 15.81 35.92
C TRP A 51 12.18 15.32 36.19
N ILE A 52 11.41 16.00 37.05
CA ILE A 52 9.99 15.70 37.29
C ILE A 52 9.18 15.82 35.99
N LEU A 53 9.47 16.82 35.14
CA LEU A 53 8.80 16.95 33.84
C LEU A 53 9.16 15.80 32.91
N ALA A 54 10.43 15.35 32.92
CA ALA A 54 10.84 14.18 32.16
C ALA A 54 10.16 12.90 32.67
N LEU A 55 10.00 12.75 33.99
CA LEU A 55 9.30 11.61 34.60
C LEU A 55 7.81 11.60 34.24
N LEU A 56 7.13 12.75 34.35
CA LEU A 56 5.73 12.88 33.97
C LEU A 56 5.53 12.58 32.48
N TYR A 57 6.44 13.08 31.65
CA TYR A 57 6.41 12.80 30.22
C TYR A 57 6.70 11.31 29.93
N ALA A 58 7.66 10.68 30.62
CA ALA A 58 7.91 9.24 30.49
C ALA A 58 6.70 8.40 30.90
N GLY A 59 6.02 8.79 32.00
CA GLY A 59 4.77 8.18 32.43
C GLY A 59 3.67 8.32 31.39
N TRP A 60 3.51 9.50 30.79
CA TRP A 60 2.63 9.72 29.65
C TRP A 60 3.02 8.86 28.45
N LEU A 61 4.30 8.78 28.10
CA LEU A 61 4.79 8.00 26.97
C LEU A 61 4.48 6.51 27.12
N TRP A 62 4.55 6.00 28.35
CA TRP A 62 4.21 4.62 28.71
C TRP A 62 2.71 4.36 28.56
N LEU A 63 1.86 5.27 29.03
CA LEU A 63 0.41 5.16 28.86
C LEU A 63 -0.02 5.27 27.39
N ASP A 64 0.65 6.10 26.60
CA ASP A 64 0.34 6.39 25.20
C ASP A 64 1.16 5.51 24.22
N TRP A 65 1.79 4.44 24.70
CA TRP A 65 2.70 3.61 23.90
C TRP A 65 2.05 3.01 22.65
N ASP A 66 0.80 2.57 22.74
CA ASP A 66 0.07 1.89 21.65
C ASP A 66 -0.72 2.85 20.74
N THR A 67 -0.73 4.15 21.04
CA THR A 67 -1.46 5.16 20.26
C THR A 67 -1.07 5.18 18.78
N PRO A 68 0.23 5.12 18.38
CA PRO A 68 0.62 5.03 16.98
C PRO A 68 0.07 3.80 16.24
N SER A 69 -0.17 2.71 16.97
CA SER A 69 -0.73 1.45 16.46
C SER A 69 -2.26 1.41 16.50
N SER A 70 -2.89 2.46 17.05
CA SER A 70 -4.32 2.51 17.34
C SER A 70 -4.97 3.79 16.78
N GLY A 71 -4.59 4.19 15.57
CA GLY A 71 -5.15 5.35 14.86
C GLY A 71 -4.41 6.68 15.04
N GLY A 72 -3.44 6.75 15.97
CA GLY A 72 -2.59 7.92 16.18
C GLY A 72 -3.32 9.16 16.71
N ARG A 73 -2.61 10.29 16.74
CA ARG A 73 -3.11 11.60 17.21
C ARG A 73 -3.10 12.63 16.09
N ARG A 74 -4.11 12.55 15.24
CA ARG A 74 -4.28 13.46 14.10
C ARG A 74 -4.54 14.90 14.58
N SER A 75 -3.83 15.87 14.01
CA SER A 75 -4.00 17.30 14.36
C SER A 75 -4.36 18.12 13.13
N ARG A 76 -5.61 18.60 13.08
CA ARG A 76 -6.08 19.45 11.96
C ARG A 76 -5.26 20.72 11.83
N TRP A 77 -4.88 21.33 12.97
CA TRP A 77 -4.12 22.57 13.00
C TRP A 77 -2.74 22.44 12.35
N VAL A 78 -1.98 21.39 12.72
CA VAL A 78 -0.66 21.14 12.13
C VAL A 78 -0.81 20.83 10.64
N ARG A 79 -1.80 20.02 10.23
CA ARG A 79 -2.05 19.69 8.82
C ARG A 79 -2.40 20.89 7.95
N SER A 80 -2.92 21.97 8.54
CA SER A 80 -3.32 23.21 7.85
C SER A 80 -2.29 24.34 7.93
N TRP A 81 -1.06 24.06 8.38
CA TRP A 81 -0.01 25.10 8.39
C TRP A 81 0.33 25.58 6.97
N THR A 82 0.54 26.88 6.84
CA THR A 82 0.91 27.55 5.57
C THR A 82 2.23 27.04 4.99
N VAL A 83 3.11 26.48 5.82
CA VAL A 83 4.36 25.83 5.36
C VAL A 83 4.07 24.70 4.36
N TRP A 84 2.95 23.98 4.51
CA TRP A 84 2.57 22.91 3.60
C TRP A 84 2.10 23.42 2.23
N GLU A 85 1.55 24.63 2.17
CA GLU A 85 1.22 25.28 0.90
C GLU A 85 2.50 25.65 0.13
N GLN A 86 3.52 26.13 0.84
CA GLN A 86 4.84 26.40 0.25
C GLN A 86 5.52 25.11 -0.22
N PHE A 87 5.41 24.02 0.55
CA PHE A 87 5.88 22.69 0.16
C PHE A 87 5.20 22.19 -1.12
N ARG A 88 3.86 22.30 -1.19
CA ARG A 88 3.08 21.93 -2.38
C ARG A 88 3.53 22.72 -3.61
N ASP A 89 3.68 24.04 -3.47
CA ASP A 89 4.06 24.92 -4.59
C ASP A 89 5.52 24.73 -5.03
N TYR A 90 6.40 24.17 -4.18
CA TYR A 90 7.77 23.82 -4.58
C TYR A 90 7.80 22.65 -5.57
N PHE A 91 7.01 21.60 -5.29
CA PHE A 91 6.91 20.36 -6.08
C PHE A 91 5.70 20.31 -7.04
N PRO A 92 5.15 21.48 -7.43
CA PRO A 92 3.78 21.65 -7.94
C PRO A 92 2.77 20.49 -7.72
N ILE A 93 2.57 20.06 -6.47
CA ILE A 93 1.76 18.87 -6.19
C ILE A 93 0.27 19.15 -6.42
N THR A 94 -0.38 18.29 -7.22
CA THR A 94 -1.82 18.34 -7.47
C THR A 94 -2.45 16.97 -7.19
N LEU A 95 -3.57 16.95 -6.45
CA LEU A 95 -4.34 15.73 -6.20
C LEU A 95 -5.50 15.65 -7.18
N LEU A 96 -5.51 14.62 -8.02
CA LEU A 96 -6.60 14.36 -8.96
C LEU A 96 -7.48 13.22 -8.45
N LYS A 97 -8.76 13.52 -8.25
CA LYS A 97 -9.79 12.53 -7.89
C LYS A 97 -10.44 12.01 -9.17
N THR A 98 -10.40 10.69 -9.36
CA THR A 98 -11.00 10.02 -10.53
C THR A 98 -12.44 9.56 -10.29
N VAL A 99 -12.77 9.16 -9.06
CA VAL A 99 -14.08 8.62 -8.69
C VAL A 99 -14.51 9.09 -7.31
N ASP A 100 -15.82 9.18 -7.11
CA ASP A 100 -16.41 9.36 -5.78
C ASP A 100 -16.29 8.10 -4.94
N LEU A 101 -15.93 8.27 -3.67
CA LEU A 101 -15.78 7.20 -2.70
C LEU A 101 -16.83 7.36 -1.61
N ASP A 102 -17.42 6.24 -1.18
CA ASP A 102 -18.46 6.20 -0.17
C ASP A 102 -17.84 6.40 1.24
N PRO A 103 -18.18 7.49 1.96
CA PRO A 103 -17.62 7.75 3.28
C PRO A 103 -18.02 6.72 4.35
N LYS A 104 -18.97 5.82 4.06
CA LYS A 104 -19.35 4.73 4.97
C LYS A 104 -18.43 3.51 4.88
N LYS A 105 -17.49 3.48 3.94
CA LYS A 105 -16.55 2.37 3.74
C LYS A 105 -15.14 2.76 4.17
N ASN A 106 -14.35 1.75 4.54
CA ASN A 106 -12.93 1.91 4.80
C ASN A 106 -12.13 1.56 3.55
N TYR A 107 -11.00 2.25 3.37
CA TYR A 107 -10.18 2.14 2.17
C TYR A 107 -8.71 1.93 2.51
N ILE A 108 -8.01 1.18 1.66
CA ILE A 108 -6.55 1.13 1.62
C ILE A 108 -6.11 1.72 0.29
N PHE A 109 -5.40 2.84 0.35
CA PHE A 109 -4.85 3.50 -0.83
C PHE A 109 -3.45 2.96 -1.08
N GLY A 110 -3.29 2.26 -2.21
CA GLY A 110 -2.00 1.74 -2.66
C GLY A 110 -1.26 2.81 -3.46
N PHE A 111 -0.36 3.53 -2.80
CA PHE A 111 0.45 4.60 -3.39
C PHE A 111 1.65 4.03 -4.14
N HIS A 112 1.83 4.43 -5.39
CA HIS A 112 2.96 4.08 -6.24
C HIS A 112 3.30 5.24 -7.19
N PRO A 113 4.58 5.50 -7.49
CA PRO A 113 5.76 4.87 -6.92
C PRO A 113 6.06 5.38 -5.50
N HIS A 114 6.81 4.60 -4.71
CA HIS A 114 7.23 5.01 -3.37
C HIS A 114 8.09 6.29 -3.41
N GLY A 115 8.98 6.41 -4.41
CA GLY A 115 10.01 7.45 -4.40
C GLY A 115 10.96 7.32 -3.22
N VAL A 116 11.97 8.20 -3.15
CA VAL A 116 12.95 8.18 -2.05
C VAL A 116 12.30 8.58 -0.73
N LEU A 117 11.46 9.63 -0.76
CA LEU A 117 10.87 10.24 0.43
C LEU A 117 9.34 10.32 0.42
N VAL A 118 8.68 9.79 -0.62
CA VAL A 118 7.22 9.81 -0.75
C VAL A 118 6.65 11.25 -0.58
N ALA A 119 7.30 12.24 -1.19
CA ALA A 119 6.93 13.66 -1.06
C ALA A 119 5.48 13.90 -1.49
N GLY A 120 5.04 13.27 -2.60
CA GLY A 120 3.66 13.36 -3.07
C GLY A 120 2.68 12.68 -2.12
N GLY A 121 3.05 11.54 -1.53
CA GLY A 121 2.22 10.86 -0.55
C GLY A 121 2.06 11.67 0.75
N PHE A 122 3.14 12.26 1.24
CA PHE A 122 3.11 13.15 2.39
C PHE A 122 2.25 14.40 2.11
N GLY A 123 2.54 15.13 1.02
CA GLY A 123 1.83 16.35 0.67
C GLY A 123 0.32 16.14 0.53
N ASN A 124 -0.08 15.04 -0.13
CA ASN A 124 -1.49 14.76 -0.40
C ASN A 124 -2.27 14.14 0.77
N PHE A 125 -1.64 13.26 1.55
CA PHE A 125 -2.37 12.45 2.53
C PHE A 125 -2.06 12.78 3.99
N CYS A 126 -0.91 13.40 4.27
CA CYS A 126 -0.59 13.87 5.62
C CYS A 126 -1.07 15.29 5.87
N THR A 127 -1.04 16.17 4.85
CA THR A 127 -1.36 17.60 4.99
C THR A 127 -2.69 17.96 4.34
N GLU A 128 -3.18 19.18 4.57
CA GLU A 128 -4.34 19.72 3.85
C GLU A 128 -3.97 20.60 2.64
N ALA A 129 -2.69 20.65 2.25
CA ALA A 129 -2.20 21.59 1.23
C ALA A 129 -2.85 21.40 -0.15
N THR A 130 -3.21 20.17 -0.51
CA THR A 130 -3.88 19.84 -1.78
C THR A 130 -5.39 19.67 -1.62
N GLY A 131 -5.93 19.91 -0.42
CA GLY A 131 -7.36 19.90 -0.16
C GLY A 131 -8.00 18.51 -0.12
N PHE A 132 -7.30 17.49 0.39
CA PHE A 132 -7.83 16.13 0.49
C PHE A 132 -9.23 16.08 1.11
N CYS A 133 -9.45 16.72 2.26
CA CYS A 133 -10.76 16.72 2.92
C CYS A 133 -11.86 17.42 2.11
N ARG A 134 -11.52 18.30 1.16
CA ARG A 134 -12.49 18.93 0.24
C ARG A 134 -12.83 18.01 -0.93
N LEU A 135 -11.84 17.28 -1.45
CA LEU A 135 -12.03 16.32 -2.55
C LEU A 135 -12.76 15.04 -2.09
N PHE A 136 -12.48 14.59 -0.87
CA PHE A 136 -13.07 13.40 -0.27
C PHE A 136 -13.77 13.75 1.05
N PRO A 137 -14.95 14.39 1.01
CA PRO A 137 -15.67 14.75 2.22
C PRO A 137 -16.07 13.50 3.00
N GLY A 138 -15.83 13.52 4.32
CA GLY A 138 -16.10 12.38 5.20
C GLY A 138 -15.01 11.30 5.21
N LEU A 139 -13.97 11.40 4.38
CA LEU A 139 -12.81 10.51 4.45
C LEU A 139 -11.68 11.13 5.28
N THR A 140 -11.04 10.29 6.08
CA THR A 140 -9.88 10.63 6.92
C THR A 140 -8.66 9.85 6.46
N SER A 141 -7.68 10.55 5.90
CA SER A 141 -6.42 9.97 5.43
C SER A 141 -5.38 9.83 6.54
N HIS A 142 -4.74 8.67 6.58
CA HIS A 142 -3.59 8.35 7.43
C HIS A 142 -2.48 7.72 6.58
N LEU A 143 -1.31 8.35 6.53
CA LEU A 143 -0.14 7.74 5.88
C LEU A 143 0.51 6.71 6.82
N LEU A 144 0.74 5.50 6.32
CA LEU A 144 1.39 4.45 7.09
C LEU A 144 2.91 4.54 6.98
N MET A 145 3.57 4.56 8.13
CA MET A 145 5.03 4.59 8.25
C MET A 145 5.52 3.42 9.12
N LEU A 146 6.80 3.09 9.03
CA LEU A 146 7.39 2.01 9.81
C LEU A 146 7.30 2.31 11.33
N PRO A 147 7.02 1.30 12.18
CA PRO A 147 6.89 1.48 13.64
C PRO A 147 8.12 2.10 14.31
N PHE A 148 9.32 1.91 13.75
CA PHE A 148 10.58 2.43 14.28
C PHE A 148 10.53 3.93 14.62
N TRP A 149 9.92 4.73 13.73
CA TRP A 149 9.80 6.18 13.88
C TRP A 149 8.98 6.62 15.09
N PHE A 150 8.15 5.73 15.65
CA PHE A 150 7.30 6.05 16.80
C PHE A 150 7.92 5.68 18.15
N ARG A 151 9.14 5.12 18.17
CA ARG A 151 9.86 4.79 19.42
C ARG A 151 10.58 6.00 20.04
N VAL A 152 10.80 7.06 19.26
CA VAL A 152 11.57 8.22 19.70
C VAL A 152 10.65 9.25 20.36
N PRO A 153 10.88 9.63 21.63
CA PRO A 153 10.10 10.65 22.32
C PRO A 153 10.11 11.98 21.55
N VAL A 154 9.01 12.73 21.63
CA VAL A 154 8.81 14.07 21.00
C VAL A 154 8.68 14.00 19.49
N PHE A 155 9.55 13.25 18.82
CA PHE A 155 9.45 13.00 17.39
C PHE A 155 8.18 12.21 17.05
N ARG A 156 7.85 11.15 17.82
CA ARG A 156 6.62 10.39 17.61
C ARG A 156 5.38 11.29 17.66
N ASP A 157 5.35 12.23 18.61
CA ASP A 157 4.25 13.18 18.79
C ASP A 157 4.15 14.15 17.63
N TYR A 158 5.31 14.61 17.16
CA TYR A 158 5.39 15.52 16.03
C TYR A 158 4.87 14.88 14.74
N ILE A 159 5.14 13.61 14.45
CA ILE A 159 4.70 12.95 13.18
C ILE A 159 3.26 12.43 13.23
N MET A 160 2.70 12.18 14.41
CA MET A 160 1.36 11.61 14.58
C MET A 160 0.22 12.50 14.08
N PHE A 161 0.48 13.79 13.76
CA PHE A 161 -0.51 14.71 13.21
C PHE A 161 -1.17 14.22 11.90
N GLY A 162 -0.50 13.36 11.14
CA GLY A 162 -1.01 12.82 9.87
C GLY A 162 -0.42 11.45 9.48
N VAL A 163 0.57 10.96 10.22
CA VAL A 163 1.26 9.68 9.99
C VAL A 163 0.99 8.73 11.15
N ILE A 164 0.80 7.45 10.87
CA ILE A 164 0.61 6.42 11.90
C ILE A 164 1.48 5.20 11.60
N SER A 165 1.61 4.32 12.59
CA SER A 165 2.35 3.08 12.41
C SER A 165 1.63 2.16 11.44
N LYS A 166 2.40 1.46 10.60
CA LYS A 166 1.89 0.43 9.70
C LYS A 166 1.11 -0.68 10.44
N SER A 167 1.44 -0.96 11.70
CA SER A 167 0.69 -1.89 12.56
C SER A 167 -0.77 -1.46 12.76
N SER A 168 -1.07 -0.16 12.68
CA SER A 168 -2.41 0.40 12.82
C SER A 168 -3.33 0.12 11.63
N LEU A 169 -2.82 -0.48 10.55
CA LEU A 169 -3.63 -0.76 9.36
C LEU A 169 -4.89 -1.57 9.70
N SER A 170 -4.72 -2.71 10.38
CA SER A 170 -5.85 -3.57 10.79
C SER A 170 -6.82 -2.83 11.70
N TYR A 171 -6.31 -2.00 12.62
CA TYR A 171 -7.13 -1.19 13.51
C TYR A 171 -8.00 -0.19 12.73
N LEU A 172 -7.42 0.56 11.79
CA LEU A 172 -8.17 1.55 11.00
C LEU A 172 -9.26 0.90 10.15
N VAL A 173 -8.91 -0.14 9.41
CA VAL A 173 -9.85 -0.72 8.44
C VAL A 173 -10.94 -1.58 9.07
N SER A 174 -10.78 -1.96 10.34
CA SER A 174 -11.79 -2.72 11.10
C SER A 174 -12.86 -1.84 11.77
N ARG A 175 -12.71 -0.51 11.75
CA ARG A 175 -13.67 0.40 12.39
C ARG A 175 -15.02 0.38 11.67
N PRO A 176 -16.15 0.16 12.38
CA PRO A 176 -17.47 0.05 11.76
C PRO A 176 -18.02 1.40 11.26
N GLU A 177 -17.47 2.52 11.72
CA GLU A 177 -17.90 3.88 11.36
C GLU A 177 -17.69 4.20 9.88
N GLY A 178 -16.77 3.50 9.21
CA GLY A 178 -16.35 3.84 7.85
C GLY A 178 -15.49 5.10 7.80
N GLY A 179 -15.11 5.50 6.59
CA GLY A 179 -14.45 6.79 6.34
C GLY A 179 -12.95 6.79 6.62
N ASN A 180 -12.35 5.67 7.04
CA ASN A 180 -10.92 5.59 7.29
C ASN A 180 -10.17 5.21 6.02
N VAL A 181 -9.14 5.99 5.69
CA VAL A 181 -8.27 5.77 4.52
C VAL A 181 -6.85 5.53 5.01
N ALA A 182 -6.38 4.29 4.90
CA ALA A 182 -5.00 3.95 5.19
C ALA A 182 -4.17 3.99 3.90
N VAL A 183 -3.16 4.87 3.84
CA VAL A 183 -2.31 5.05 2.66
C VAL A 183 -1.01 4.29 2.85
N ILE A 184 -0.72 3.37 1.94
CA ILE A 184 0.50 2.53 1.96
C ILE A 184 1.26 2.66 0.65
N ALA A 185 2.56 2.93 0.74
CA ALA A 185 3.44 2.80 -0.41
C ALA A 185 3.74 1.31 -0.66
N VAL A 186 3.21 0.77 -1.75
CA VAL A 186 2.99 -0.67 -1.92
C VAL A 186 4.28 -1.50 -1.96
N GLY A 187 5.32 -1.04 -2.66
CA GLY A 187 6.59 -1.78 -2.70
C GLY A 187 7.53 -1.53 -1.52
N GLY A 188 7.21 -0.58 -0.63
CA GLY A 188 7.99 -0.28 0.57
C GLY A 188 9.47 0.06 0.29
N ALA A 189 10.35 -0.25 1.22
CA ALA A 189 11.77 0.09 1.12
C ALA A 189 12.50 -0.50 -0.12
N PRO A 190 12.24 -1.73 -0.59
CA PRO A 190 12.83 -2.22 -1.83
C PRO A 190 12.53 -1.31 -3.03
N GLU A 191 11.29 -0.87 -3.17
CA GLU A 191 10.86 0.05 -4.23
C GLU A 191 11.48 1.44 -4.06
N ALA A 192 11.60 1.94 -2.82
CA ALA A 192 12.29 3.20 -2.54
C ALA A 192 13.77 3.18 -2.95
N LEU A 193 14.45 2.03 -2.75
CA LEU A 193 15.85 1.87 -3.12
C LEU A 193 16.07 1.65 -4.63
N ASP A 194 15.02 1.23 -5.35
CA ASP A 194 15.02 1.08 -6.81
C ASP A 194 14.47 2.35 -7.51
N ALA A 195 14.09 3.39 -6.77
CA ALA A 195 13.60 4.64 -7.33
C ALA A 195 14.71 5.28 -8.19
N ARG A 196 14.50 5.33 -9.50
CA ARG A 196 15.40 6.05 -10.42
C ARG A 196 14.55 6.92 -11.34
N PRO A 197 15.06 8.10 -11.74
CA PRO A 197 14.36 8.92 -12.73
C PRO A 197 13.99 8.11 -13.98
N GLY A 198 12.73 8.15 -14.40
CA GLY A 198 12.23 7.41 -15.56
C GLY A 198 11.95 5.91 -15.34
N ALA A 199 12.27 5.34 -14.17
CA ALA A 199 11.96 3.95 -13.84
C ALA A 199 10.72 3.87 -12.94
N LEU A 200 9.71 3.09 -13.35
CA LEU A 200 8.47 2.85 -12.59
C LEU A 200 8.33 1.36 -12.25
N THR A 201 9.22 0.87 -11.39
CA THR A 201 9.24 -0.54 -10.99
C THR A 201 8.34 -0.78 -9.78
N LEU A 202 7.26 -1.53 -9.95
CA LEU A 202 6.34 -1.88 -8.87
C LEU A 202 6.73 -3.22 -8.20
N GLN A 203 7.07 -3.18 -6.91
CA GLN A 203 7.51 -4.36 -6.15
C GLN A 203 6.35 -5.01 -5.35
N VAL A 204 5.34 -5.57 -6.03
CA VAL A 204 4.12 -6.10 -5.37
C VAL A 204 3.99 -7.62 -5.34
N LEU A 205 4.73 -8.35 -6.20
CA LEU A 205 4.54 -9.81 -6.40
C LEU A 205 4.56 -10.64 -5.11
N ASN A 206 5.46 -10.30 -4.18
CA ASN A 206 5.61 -10.98 -2.89
C ASN A 206 5.02 -10.19 -1.71
N ARG A 207 4.29 -9.08 -1.96
CA ARG A 207 3.84 -8.12 -0.93
C ARG A 207 2.32 -7.96 -0.90
N LYS A 208 1.59 -9.07 -0.75
CA LYS A 208 0.12 -9.10 -0.79
C LYS A 208 -0.56 -8.89 0.57
N GLY A 209 0.20 -8.54 1.61
CA GLY A 209 -0.30 -8.43 2.97
C GLY A 209 -1.42 -7.40 3.17
N PHE A 210 -1.32 -6.25 2.50
CA PHE A 210 -2.36 -5.22 2.57
C PHE A 210 -3.66 -5.67 1.87
N ILE A 211 -3.54 -6.46 0.78
CA ILE A 211 -4.70 -7.07 0.09
C ILE A 211 -5.38 -8.07 1.03
N LYS A 212 -4.60 -8.89 1.73
CA LYS A 212 -5.13 -9.82 2.73
C LYS A 212 -5.87 -9.08 3.85
N LEU A 213 -5.32 -7.98 4.36
CA LEU A 213 -5.99 -7.16 5.38
C LEU A 213 -7.26 -6.49 4.86
N ALA A 214 -7.25 -6.01 3.61
CA ALA A 214 -8.46 -5.52 2.95
C ALA A 214 -9.56 -6.59 2.90
N LEU A 215 -9.22 -7.80 2.43
CA LEU A 215 -10.16 -8.91 2.37
C LEU A 215 -10.68 -9.31 3.77
N LYS A 216 -9.78 -9.39 4.76
CA LYS A 216 -10.14 -9.77 6.14
C LYS A 216 -11.13 -8.80 6.78
N HIS A 217 -11.01 -7.51 6.50
CA HIS A 217 -11.82 -6.46 7.13
C HIS A 217 -12.88 -5.85 6.21
N GLY A 218 -13.02 -6.34 4.97
CA GLY A 218 -13.96 -5.81 3.98
C GLY A 218 -13.61 -4.40 3.48
N ALA A 219 -12.35 -3.95 3.60
CA ALA A 219 -11.93 -2.64 3.12
C ALA A 219 -11.64 -2.65 1.61
N GLN A 220 -11.93 -1.55 0.94
CA GLN A 220 -11.75 -1.43 -0.50
C GLN A 220 -10.32 -0.98 -0.84
N LEU A 221 -9.74 -1.55 -1.89
CA LEU A 221 -8.43 -1.15 -2.40
C LEU A 221 -8.60 -0.06 -3.44
N VAL A 222 -7.85 1.04 -3.30
CA VAL A 222 -7.83 2.14 -4.27
C VAL A 222 -6.40 2.32 -4.77
N PRO A 223 -6.12 2.11 -6.07
CA PRO A 223 -4.81 2.39 -6.62
C PRO A 223 -4.59 3.91 -6.68
N VAL A 224 -3.42 4.37 -6.25
CA VAL A 224 -3.01 5.77 -6.32
C VAL A 224 -1.67 5.83 -7.04
N PHE A 225 -1.64 6.59 -8.13
CA PHE A 225 -0.43 6.79 -8.94
C PHE A 225 0.09 8.22 -8.80
N SER A 226 1.38 8.40 -8.52
CA SER A 226 2.06 9.70 -8.42
C SER A 226 3.00 9.90 -9.61
N PHE A 227 2.74 10.95 -10.40
CA PHE A 227 3.63 11.33 -11.52
C PHE A 227 4.76 12.23 -11.00
N GLY A 228 6.00 12.01 -11.47
CA GLY A 228 7.14 12.87 -11.12
C GLY A 228 7.84 12.51 -9.80
N GLU A 229 7.36 11.50 -9.08
CA GLU A 229 7.84 11.15 -7.74
C GLU A 229 9.26 10.55 -7.73
N ASN A 230 9.61 9.75 -8.74
CA ASN A 230 10.95 9.15 -8.87
C ASN A 230 11.96 10.12 -9.50
N GLU A 231 11.49 11.18 -10.14
CA GLU A 231 12.27 12.24 -10.76
C GLU A 231 12.74 13.31 -9.76
N LEU A 232 12.26 13.26 -8.50
CA LEU A 232 12.60 14.26 -7.48
C LEU A 232 14.05 14.16 -6.98
N PHE A 233 14.65 12.97 -7.01
CA PHE A 233 15.96 12.72 -6.43
C PHE A 233 16.80 11.80 -7.32
N ASP A 234 18.04 12.22 -7.60
CA ASP A 234 19.03 11.37 -8.24
C ASP A 234 19.69 10.46 -7.19
N LEU A 235 19.36 9.18 -7.26
CA LEU A 235 20.00 8.14 -6.46
C LEU A 235 21.32 7.71 -7.12
N MET A 236 22.37 7.57 -6.31
CA MET A 236 23.64 7.00 -6.79
C MET A 236 23.41 5.64 -7.45
N GLU A 237 24.16 5.37 -8.52
CA GLU A 237 24.09 4.09 -9.22
C GLU A 237 24.51 2.95 -8.29
N ASN A 238 23.60 2.01 -8.09
CA ASN A 238 23.83 0.84 -7.25
C ASN A 238 23.17 -0.39 -7.89
N PRO A 239 23.85 -1.06 -8.82
CA PRO A 239 23.27 -2.15 -9.59
C PRO A 239 22.91 -3.35 -8.71
N SER A 240 21.86 -4.08 -9.12
CA SER A 240 21.41 -5.29 -8.47
C SER A 240 22.56 -6.31 -8.36
N GLY A 241 22.85 -6.76 -7.14
CA GLY A 241 23.93 -7.70 -6.88
C GLY A 241 25.30 -7.07 -6.55
N SER A 242 25.41 -5.74 -6.48
CA SER A 242 26.64 -5.12 -5.97
C SER A 242 26.83 -5.38 -4.46
N PRO A 243 28.06 -5.27 -3.92
CA PRO A 243 28.29 -5.34 -2.47
C PRO A 243 27.52 -4.28 -1.69
N LEU A 244 27.44 -3.05 -2.23
CA LEU A 244 26.71 -1.93 -1.63
C LEU A 244 25.20 -2.22 -1.60
N ARG A 245 24.63 -2.77 -2.69
CA ARG A 245 23.21 -3.16 -2.76
C ARG A 245 22.91 -4.28 -1.77
N ARG A 246 23.78 -5.29 -1.68
CA ARG A 246 23.62 -6.36 -0.68
C ARG A 246 23.66 -5.83 0.75
N LEU A 247 24.56 -4.89 1.05
CA LEU A 247 24.65 -4.26 2.36
C LEU A 247 23.42 -3.39 2.65
N GLN A 248 23.01 -2.53 1.72
CA GLN A 248 21.81 -1.69 1.84
C GLN A 248 20.55 -2.53 2.03
N VAL A 249 20.37 -3.60 1.25
CA VAL A 249 19.26 -4.52 1.39
C VAL A 249 19.32 -5.24 2.73
N ARG A 250 20.49 -5.69 3.18
CA ARG A 250 20.63 -6.36 4.50
C ARG A 250 20.30 -5.42 5.66
N LEU A 251 20.81 -4.18 5.64
CA LEU A 251 20.52 -3.17 6.67
C LEU A 251 19.06 -2.73 6.66
N SER A 252 18.52 -2.46 5.46
CA SER A 252 17.10 -2.12 5.29
C SER A 252 16.22 -3.28 5.77
N LEU A 253 16.54 -4.52 5.39
CA LEU A 253 15.81 -5.70 5.84
C LEU A 253 15.96 -5.95 7.35
N GLN A 254 17.09 -5.64 7.98
CA GLN A 254 17.24 -5.72 9.45
C GLN A 254 16.33 -4.72 10.18
N LEU A 255 16.29 -3.46 9.73
CA LEU A 255 15.39 -2.45 10.27
C LEU A 255 13.91 -2.76 9.98
N LEU A 256 13.63 -3.42 8.86
CA LEU A 256 12.28 -3.84 8.45
C LEU A 256 11.86 -5.19 9.07
N ASN A 257 12.79 -6.06 9.48
CA ASN A 257 12.48 -7.43 9.93
C ASN A 257 11.63 -7.44 11.19
N GLU A 258 11.77 -6.45 12.07
CA GLU A 258 10.88 -6.25 13.22
C GLU A 258 9.44 -5.91 12.80
N SER A 259 9.21 -5.49 11.55
CA SER A 259 7.88 -5.18 10.99
C SER A 259 7.37 -6.23 9.98
N PHE A 260 8.24 -7.13 9.49
CA PHE A 260 7.89 -8.19 8.53
C PHE A 260 7.28 -9.43 9.20
N SER A 261 7.47 -9.61 10.50
CA SER A 261 6.88 -10.71 11.28
C SER A 261 5.34 -10.72 11.26
N ILE A 262 4.69 -9.62 10.87
CA ILE A 262 3.23 -9.56 10.74
C ILE A 262 2.75 -10.15 9.40
N ILE A 263 3.62 -10.34 8.39
CA ILE A 263 3.21 -10.82 7.07
C ILE A 263 4.32 -11.70 6.44
N ASN A 264 4.68 -12.78 7.10
CA ASN A 264 5.33 -13.91 6.43
C ASN A 264 4.25 -14.90 6.00
N VAL A 265 3.94 -14.96 4.70
CA VAL A 265 2.89 -15.81 4.11
C VAL A 265 3.50 -17.09 3.54
N GLN A 266 4.34 -17.76 4.33
CA GLN A 266 4.76 -19.13 4.04
C GLN A 266 3.84 -20.07 4.81
N GLY A 267 2.99 -20.81 4.09
CA GLY A 267 2.10 -21.84 4.64
C GLY A 267 0.59 -21.62 4.49
N GLU A 268 0.12 -20.50 3.93
CA GLU A 268 -1.33 -20.23 3.84
C GLU A 268 -2.00 -20.76 2.56
N ARG A 269 -3.22 -21.28 2.74
CA ARG A 269 -4.14 -21.68 1.67
C ARG A 269 -4.80 -20.44 1.06
N VAL A 270 -4.59 -20.21 -0.23
CA VAL A 270 -5.19 -19.10 -0.98
C VAL A 270 -6.13 -19.69 -2.03
N VAL A 271 -7.39 -19.26 -1.96
CA VAL A 271 -8.43 -19.54 -2.95
C VAL A 271 -9.05 -18.21 -3.36
N VAL A 272 -9.19 -17.97 -4.66
CA VAL A 272 -9.79 -16.76 -5.23
C VAL A 272 -10.97 -17.19 -6.10
N GLY A 273 -12.19 -16.88 -5.67
CA GLY A 273 -13.40 -17.07 -6.45
C GLY A 273 -13.93 -15.72 -6.91
N ALA A 274 -14.09 -15.50 -8.22
CA ALA A 274 -14.61 -14.26 -8.76
C ALA A 274 -15.15 -14.43 -10.19
N ASP A 275 -15.95 -13.45 -10.62
CA ASP A 275 -16.22 -13.21 -12.03
C ASP A 275 -15.01 -12.49 -12.65
N PHE A 276 -14.31 -13.17 -13.56
CA PHE A 276 -13.17 -12.62 -14.28
C PHE A 276 -13.54 -12.06 -15.64
N ASN A 277 -14.80 -12.20 -16.05
CA ASN A 277 -15.34 -11.73 -17.32
C ASN A 277 -14.52 -12.17 -18.56
N GLY A 278 -13.82 -13.31 -18.45
CA GLY A 278 -12.91 -13.83 -19.47
C GLY A 278 -13.09 -15.32 -19.67
N HIS A 279 -12.86 -15.82 -20.88
CA HIS A 279 -12.97 -17.22 -21.24
C HIS A 279 -11.57 -17.83 -21.31
N VAL A 280 -11.21 -18.69 -20.34
CA VAL A 280 -9.90 -19.37 -20.35
C VAL A 280 -9.76 -20.40 -21.47
N GLY A 281 -10.89 -20.85 -22.01
CA GLY A 281 -10.98 -21.74 -23.16
C GLY A 281 -10.87 -23.24 -22.85
N GLU A 282 -11.23 -24.07 -23.82
CA GLU A 282 -11.07 -25.53 -23.80
C GLU A 282 -9.64 -25.96 -24.13
N GLY A 283 -9.16 -27.02 -23.48
CA GLY A 283 -7.79 -27.52 -23.62
C GLY A 283 -6.76 -26.71 -22.83
N ASN A 284 -5.57 -27.27 -22.66
CA ASN A 284 -4.50 -26.68 -21.83
C ASN A 284 -3.14 -26.62 -22.52
N ARG A 285 -3.10 -26.73 -23.85
CA ARG A 285 -1.83 -26.78 -24.59
C ARG A 285 -0.98 -25.55 -24.29
N GLY A 286 0.24 -25.76 -23.78
CA GLY A 286 1.18 -24.69 -23.39
C GLY A 286 0.86 -24.00 -22.06
N ASN A 287 -0.15 -24.46 -21.32
CA ASN A 287 -0.59 -23.93 -20.03
C ASN A 287 -0.92 -25.07 -19.03
N GLU A 288 -0.35 -26.25 -19.23
CA GLU A 288 -0.66 -27.48 -18.50
C GLU A 288 -0.40 -27.37 -16.99
N GLU A 289 0.52 -26.48 -16.62
CA GLU A 289 0.87 -26.14 -15.23
C GLU A 289 -0.26 -25.43 -14.47
N VAL A 290 -1.11 -24.65 -15.15
CA VAL A 290 -2.07 -23.73 -14.52
C VAL A 290 -3.52 -24.04 -14.83
N MET A 291 -3.79 -24.85 -15.86
CA MET A 291 -5.15 -25.23 -16.22
C MET A 291 -5.26 -26.68 -16.71
N GLY A 292 -6.43 -27.26 -16.48
CA GLY A 292 -6.84 -28.54 -17.04
C GLY A 292 -7.51 -28.42 -18.40
N ARG A 293 -7.97 -29.55 -18.94
CA ARG A 293 -8.45 -29.66 -20.33
C ARG A 293 -9.92 -29.29 -20.53
N PHE A 294 -10.70 -29.16 -19.46
CA PHE A 294 -12.16 -29.18 -19.51
C PHE A 294 -12.84 -27.80 -19.45
N GLY A 295 -12.12 -26.74 -19.80
CA GLY A 295 -12.70 -25.39 -19.95
C GLY A 295 -13.77 -25.32 -21.04
N VAL A 296 -14.40 -24.14 -21.19
CA VAL A 296 -15.54 -23.94 -22.09
C VAL A 296 -15.20 -22.85 -23.11
N LYS A 297 -15.60 -23.06 -24.38
CA LYS A 297 -15.39 -22.17 -25.53
C LYS A 297 -13.93 -21.94 -25.91
N GLU A 298 -13.70 -21.06 -26.89
CA GLU A 298 -12.37 -20.57 -27.23
C GLU A 298 -11.89 -19.51 -26.24
N ARG A 299 -10.57 -19.41 -26.10
CA ARG A 299 -9.94 -18.42 -25.22
C ARG A 299 -10.05 -17.02 -25.81
N ASN A 300 -10.47 -16.04 -25.01
CA ASN A 300 -10.43 -14.62 -25.37
C ASN A 300 -9.28 -13.87 -24.69
N LEU A 301 -9.12 -12.58 -24.98
CA LEU A 301 -8.04 -11.74 -24.44
C LEU A 301 -8.08 -11.71 -22.90
N GLU A 302 -9.26 -11.49 -22.33
CA GLU A 302 -9.47 -11.44 -20.88
C GLU A 302 -9.12 -12.78 -20.22
N GLY A 303 -9.52 -13.89 -20.84
CA GLY A 303 -9.17 -15.24 -20.40
C GLY A 303 -7.67 -15.53 -20.48
N GLN A 304 -6.96 -14.99 -21.48
CA GLN A 304 -5.50 -15.06 -21.53
C GLN A 304 -4.87 -14.29 -20.37
N MET A 305 -5.41 -13.12 -19.99
CA MET A 305 -4.93 -12.40 -18.80
C MET A 305 -5.13 -13.20 -17.51
N VAL A 306 -6.24 -13.94 -17.40
CA VAL A 306 -6.48 -14.86 -16.27
C VAL A 306 -5.43 -15.96 -16.23
N VAL A 307 -5.14 -16.58 -17.38
CA VAL A 307 -4.12 -17.63 -17.49
C VAL A 307 -2.72 -17.08 -17.14
N ASP A 308 -2.35 -15.92 -17.69
CA ASP A 308 -1.07 -15.26 -17.40
C ASP A 308 -0.95 -14.88 -15.93
N PHE A 309 -2.03 -14.41 -15.33
CA PHE A 309 -2.12 -14.14 -13.90
C PHE A 309 -1.89 -15.43 -13.09
N THR A 310 -2.58 -16.53 -13.43
CA THR A 310 -2.41 -17.80 -12.71
C THR A 310 -0.98 -18.33 -12.82
N LYS A 311 -0.36 -18.20 -13.99
CA LYS A 311 1.04 -18.58 -14.23
C LYS A 311 2.01 -17.77 -13.38
N ARG A 312 1.87 -16.44 -13.34
CA ARG A 312 2.73 -15.56 -12.53
C ARG A 312 2.54 -15.76 -11.03
N MET A 313 1.37 -16.24 -10.61
CA MET A 313 0.98 -16.34 -9.21
C MET A 313 1.06 -17.78 -8.67
N GLU A 314 1.54 -18.72 -9.50
CA GLU A 314 1.61 -20.16 -9.20
C GLU A 314 0.25 -20.73 -8.74
N MET A 315 -0.79 -20.36 -9.48
CA MET A 315 -2.18 -20.76 -9.23
C MET A 315 -2.69 -21.71 -10.33
N ALA A 316 -3.77 -22.40 -10.03
CA ALA A 316 -4.46 -23.33 -10.90
C ALA A 316 -5.92 -22.89 -11.07
N VAL A 317 -6.43 -22.90 -12.31
CA VAL A 317 -7.84 -22.64 -12.65
C VAL A 317 -8.65 -23.90 -12.38
N VAL A 318 -9.18 -24.03 -11.17
CA VAL A 318 -9.76 -25.26 -10.63
C VAL A 318 -10.86 -25.83 -11.53
N ASN A 319 -11.73 -24.96 -12.05
CA ASN A 319 -12.88 -25.32 -12.89
C ASN A 319 -12.52 -26.14 -14.14
N THR A 320 -11.26 -26.09 -14.58
CA THR A 320 -10.81 -26.72 -15.83
C THR A 320 -10.22 -28.12 -15.64
N TYR A 321 -9.96 -28.56 -14.39
CA TYR A 321 -9.29 -29.84 -14.10
C TYR A 321 -10.21 -31.04 -14.05
N LEU A 322 -11.49 -30.85 -13.70
CA LEU A 322 -12.46 -31.94 -13.55
C LEU A 322 -13.41 -31.99 -14.74
N GLN A 323 -13.59 -33.18 -15.31
CA GLN A 323 -14.58 -33.39 -16.36
C GLN A 323 -15.98 -33.33 -15.77
N LYS A 324 -16.80 -32.42 -16.28
CA LYS A 324 -18.19 -32.20 -15.83
C LYS A 324 -19.13 -32.07 -17.01
N ARG A 325 -20.42 -32.33 -16.77
CA ARG A 325 -21.48 -32.02 -17.74
C ARG A 325 -21.49 -30.52 -18.02
N GLU A 326 -21.89 -30.13 -19.22
CA GLU A 326 -21.88 -28.73 -19.67
C GLU A 326 -22.64 -27.79 -18.71
N GLU A 327 -23.81 -28.22 -18.23
CA GLU A 327 -24.63 -27.49 -17.26
C GLU A 327 -23.91 -27.14 -15.95
N HIS A 328 -22.96 -27.99 -15.54
CA HIS A 328 -22.14 -27.83 -14.34
C HIS A 328 -20.84 -27.04 -14.61
N ARG A 329 -20.58 -26.62 -15.85
CA ARG A 329 -19.42 -25.80 -16.24
C ARG A 329 -19.81 -24.36 -16.60
N VAL A 330 -21.04 -24.16 -17.07
CA VAL A 330 -21.60 -22.86 -17.46
C VAL A 330 -21.93 -22.05 -16.20
N THR A 331 -21.24 -20.92 -16.02
CA THR A 331 -21.42 -20.03 -14.85
C THR A 331 -22.32 -18.83 -15.16
N TYR A 332 -22.48 -18.48 -16.44
CA TYR A 332 -23.33 -17.37 -16.87
C TYR A 332 -24.27 -17.80 -17.99
N LYS A 333 -25.56 -17.41 -17.90
CA LYS A 333 -26.54 -17.66 -18.95
C LYS A 333 -27.45 -16.45 -19.15
N SER A 334 -27.54 -15.95 -20.39
CA SER A 334 -28.43 -14.84 -20.76
C SER A 334 -28.86 -14.94 -22.22
N GLY A 335 -30.15 -14.71 -22.51
CA GLY A 335 -30.67 -14.61 -23.88
C GLY A 335 -30.31 -15.80 -24.80
N GLY A 336 -30.33 -17.03 -24.27
CA GLY A 336 -29.95 -18.24 -25.01
C GLY A 336 -28.45 -18.51 -25.13
N ARG A 337 -27.58 -17.59 -24.67
CA ARG A 337 -26.13 -17.80 -24.60
C ARG A 337 -25.73 -18.32 -23.24
N SER A 338 -24.93 -19.39 -23.22
CA SER A 338 -24.28 -19.97 -22.04
C SER A 338 -22.78 -19.72 -22.11
N THR A 339 -22.13 -19.39 -21.00
CA THR A 339 -20.68 -19.22 -20.95
C THR A 339 -20.09 -19.48 -19.56
N GLN A 340 -18.77 -19.51 -19.48
CA GLN A 340 -18.00 -19.62 -18.24
C GLN A 340 -17.14 -18.37 -18.09
N VAL A 341 -17.37 -17.60 -17.02
CA VAL A 341 -16.63 -16.38 -16.67
C VAL A 341 -16.28 -16.30 -15.18
N ASP A 342 -16.95 -17.11 -14.35
CA ASP A 342 -16.68 -17.22 -12.92
C ASP A 342 -15.71 -18.39 -12.68
N TYR A 343 -14.59 -18.12 -12.01
CA TYR A 343 -13.55 -19.13 -11.75
C TYR A 343 -13.16 -19.17 -10.29
N ILE A 344 -12.84 -20.38 -9.83
CA ILE A 344 -12.12 -20.63 -8.59
C ILE A 344 -10.67 -20.88 -8.95
N LEU A 345 -9.77 -20.07 -8.40
CA LEU A 345 -8.32 -20.22 -8.52
C LEU A 345 -7.77 -20.68 -7.17
N CYS A 346 -6.91 -21.69 -7.14
CA CYS A 346 -6.19 -22.08 -5.93
C CYS A 346 -4.69 -22.11 -6.18
N ARG A 347 -3.85 -22.10 -5.14
CA ARG A 347 -2.42 -22.38 -5.33
C ARG A 347 -2.20 -23.77 -5.91
N GLN A 348 -1.27 -23.91 -6.84
CA GLN A 348 -0.92 -25.21 -7.46
C GLN A 348 -0.57 -26.26 -6.41
N GLY A 349 0.19 -25.88 -5.37
CA GLY A 349 0.56 -26.77 -4.28
C GLY A 349 -0.62 -27.33 -3.47
N HIS A 350 -1.78 -26.69 -3.50
CA HIS A 350 -2.98 -27.13 -2.79
C HIS A 350 -4.06 -27.70 -3.71
N LEU A 351 -3.80 -27.80 -5.02
CA LEU A 351 -4.77 -28.32 -5.98
C LEU A 351 -5.21 -29.76 -5.63
N ARG A 352 -4.32 -30.56 -5.06
CA ARG A 352 -4.62 -31.93 -4.60
C ARG A 352 -5.61 -32.00 -3.44
N GLU A 353 -5.82 -30.89 -2.72
CA GLU A 353 -6.80 -30.81 -1.64
C GLU A 353 -8.23 -30.57 -2.18
N VAL A 354 -8.36 -30.17 -3.45
CA VAL A 354 -9.66 -29.90 -4.08
C VAL A 354 -10.26 -31.22 -4.56
N SER A 355 -11.41 -31.59 -3.98
CA SER A 355 -12.15 -32.81 -4.35
C SER A 355 -13.13 -32.61 -5.50
N ASP A 356 -13.78 -31.45 -5.55
CA ASP A 356 -14.76 -31.11 -6.58
C ASP A 356 -14.75 -29.60 -6.88
N CYS A 357 -15.19 -29.24 -8.08
CA CYS A 357 -15.54 -27.88 -8.45
C CYS A 357 -16.64 -27.92 -9.51
N LYS A 358 -17.79 -27.31 -9.23
CA LYS A 358 -18.96 -27.38 -10.12
C LYS A 358 -19.90 -26.19 -9.95
N VAL A 359 -20.72 -25.99 -10.97
CA VAL A 359 -21.86 -25.08 -10.90
C VAL A 359 -23.09 -25.80 -10.31
N VAL A 360 -23.79 -25.16 -9.38
CA VAL A 360 -25.07 -25.64 -8.85
C VAL A 360 -26.20 -25.21 -9.80
N VAL A 361 -26.86 -26.18 -10.44
CA VAL A 361 -27.82 -25.94 -11.54
C VAL A 361 -29.23 -25.56 -11.06
N GLY A 362 -29.53 -25.73 -9.77
CA GLY A 362 -30.85 -25.50 -9.17
C GLY A 362 -30.98 -24.28 -8.25
N GLU A 363 -29.89 -23.62 -7.89
CA GLU A 363 -29.90 -22.45 -6.99
C GLU A 363 -29.55 -21.17 -7.77
N SER A 364 -30.53 -20.29 -7.93
CA SER A 364 -30.37 -18.98 -8.57
C SER A 364 -30.02 -17.94 -7.51
N VAL A 365 -28.73 -17.66 -7.32
CA VAL A 365 -28.27 -16.54 -6.49
C VAL A 365 -28.40 -15.20 -7.24
N ALA A 366 -28.30 -15.23 -8.57
CA ALA A 366 -28.51 -14.08 -9.46
C ALA A 366 -29.22 -14.52 -10.74
N ARG A 367 -29.91 -13.58 -11.43
CA ARG A 367 -30.73 -13.90 -12.63
C ARG A 367 -29.95 -14.51 -13.80
N GLN A 368 -28.65 -14.21 -13.91
CA GLN A 368 -27.80 -14.64 -15.03
C GLN A 368 -26.59 -15.46 -14.59
N HIS A 369 -26.03 -15.19 -13.40
CA HIS A 369 -24.89 -15.94 -12.84
C HIS A 369 -25.37 -17.14 -12.03
N ARG A 370 -24.59 -18.20 -12.07
CA ARG A 370 -24.81 -19.44 -11.34
C ARG A 370 -23.69 -19.64 -10.34
N MET A 371 -24.04 -20.17 -9.17
CA MET A 371 -23.09 -20.38 -8.09
C MET A 371 -22.07 -21.46 -8.45
N VAL A 372 -20.79 -21.12 -8.34
CA VAL A 372 -19.66 -22.05 -8.42
C VAL A 372 -19.27 -22.45 -7.00
N VAL A 373 -19.12 -23.76 -6.76
CA VAL A 373 -18.70 -24.35 -5.49
C VAL A 373 -17.50 -25.26 -5.68
#